data_AF-A0A7C4KWH8-F1
#
_entry.id   AF-A0A7C4KWH8-F1
#
_cell.length_a   1.000
_cell.length_b   1.000
_cell.length_c   1.000
_cell.angle_alpha   90.00
_cell.angle_beta   90.00
_cell.angle_gamma   90.00
#
_symmetry.space_group_name_H-M   'P 1'
#
loop_
_entity.id
_entity.type
_entity.pdbx_description
1 polymer ?
#
loop_
_entity_poly.entity_id
_entity_poly.type
_entity_poly.pdbx_seq_one_letter_code
_entity_poly.pdbx_strand_id
1 'polypeptide(L)'
;MEVSKKEGEKAPPLECGKCHTGEYKTIADLEKVPRPDRGQPNIIFITQNNATAKEVYFDHSFHEKQHKTCRECHHERLKACKECHSVLGKKEGNWINAAQAMHNVFSERSCLGCHYNYVKTKKECAGCHFMIKPINTRSLNPKENTCEKCHTGKTKPNVTSIAKLNPNQVKDIVKIDILSKEYKPVEMLHVKMINALIENSNLSKLATYFHRDEKTICLGCHHNVQKTEIDRNRAPLCKSCHLISSENPSSTKLISAYHLSCLGCHNKMELDKGIRCEECHKESPKKPKEIVTEKNWKTIIKNTRNVLQVWHPE
;
A
#
# COMPACT_ATOMS: atom_id res chain seq x y z
N MET A 1 -8.35 47.54 -15.76
CA MET A 1 -7.06 47.21 -15.12
C MET A 1 -6.06 46.91 -16.22
N GLU A 2 -5.20 47.86 -16.54
CA GLU A 2 -4.08 47.60 -17.45
C GLU A 2 -3.02 46.79 -16.72
N VAL A 3 -2.75 45.59 -17.23
CA VAL A 3 -1.71 44.72 -16.68
C VAL A 3 -0.37 45.26 -17.16
N SER A 4 0.46 45.75 -16.23
CA SER A 4 1.85 46.16 -16.47
C SER A 4 2.60 45.01 -17.16
N LYS A 5 2.99 45.20 -18.43
CA LYS A 5 3.84 44.25 -19.17
C LYS A 5 5.29 44.69 -19.08
N LYS A 6 6.20 43.74 -18.81
CA LYS A 6 7.60 43.88 -19.23
C LYS A 6 7.70 43.59 -20.73
N GLU A 7 8.53 44.33 -21.46
CA GLU A 7 8.77 44.09 -22.89
C GLU A 7 9.18 42.64 -23.14
N GLY A 8 8.51 41.97 -24.09
CA GLY A 8 8.79 40.60 -24.50
C GLY A 8 7.89 39.51 -23.89
N GLU A 9 7.06 39.81 -22.89
CA GLU A 9 6.13 38.82 -22.30
C GLU A 9 4.73 38.89 -22.92
N LYS A 10 4.18 37.71 -23.27
CA LYS A 10 2.77 37.59 -23.70
C LYS A 10 1.87 38.02 -22.55
N ALA A 11 0.82 38.79 -22.86
CA ALA A 11 -0.19 39.18 -21.88
C ALA A 11 -0.78 37.92 -21.21
N PRO A 12 -0.96 37.92 -19.87
CA PRO A 12 -1.64 36.81 -19.22
C PRO A 12 -3.09 36.73 -19.72
N PRO A 13 -3.65 35.51 -19.85
CA PRO A 13 -5.04 35.36 -20.25
C PRO A 13 -5.98 35.95 -19.18
N LEU A 14 -7.01 36.69 -19.63
CA LEU A 14 -8.02 37.31 -18.77
C LEU A 14 -9.37 36.57 -18.80
N GLU A 15 -9.54 35.61 -19.71
CA GLU A 15 -10.77 34.82 -19.84
C GLU A 15 -10.72 33.58 -18.94
N CYS A 16 -11.83 33.29 -18.26
CA CYS A 16 -11.94 32.19 -17.30
C CYS A 16 -11.46 30.85 -17.87
N GLY A 17 -11.93 30.48 -19.07
CA GLY A 17 -11.64 29.20 -19.72
C GLY A 17 -10.18 29.03 -20.16
N LYS A 18 -9.40 30.12 -20.22
CA LYS A 18 -7.96 30.06 -20.53
C LYS A 18 -7.10 29.73 -19.31
N CYS A 19 -7.65 29.88 -18.09
CA CYS A 19 -7.00 29.50 -16.83
C CYS A 19 -7.61 28.25 -16.19
N HIS A 20 -8.93 28.05 -16.34
CA HIS A 20 -9.68 26.94 -15.75
C HIS A 20 -9.94 25.81 -16.76
N THR A 21 -8.86 25.26 -17.34
CA THR A 21 -8.94 24.24 -18.39
C THR A 21 -9.24 22.83 -17.88
N GLY A 22 -9.07 22.58 -16.57
CA GLY A 22 -9.10 21.23 -16.00
C GLY A 22 -7.80 20.44 -16.22
N GLU A 23 -6.90 20.98 -17.05
CA GLU A 23 -5.58 20.42 -17.31
C GLU A 23 -4.54 21.12 -16.44
N TYR A 24 -3.93 20.39 -15.51
CA TYR A 24 -2.94 20.91 -14.57
C TYR A 24 -1.67 20.08 -14.63
N LYS A 25 -0.53 20.72 -14.31
CA LYS A 25 0.77 20.05 -14.26
C LYS A 25 0.74 18.84 -13.33
N THR A 26 1.29 17.74 -13.81
CA THR A 26 1.58 16.52 -13.05
C THR A 26 2.93 16.67 -12.33
N ILE A 27 3.25 15.73 -11.44
CA ILE A 27 4.58 15.72 -10.78
C ILE A 27 5.68 15.48 -11.83
N ALA A 28 5.42 14.65 -12.85
CA ALA A 28 6.36 14.41 -13.94
C ALA A 28 6.68 15.69 -14.74
N ASP A 29 5.67 16.55 -14.97
CA ASP A 29 5.88 17.85 -15.64
C ASP A 29 6.77 18.81 -14.84
N LEU A 30 6.90 18.56 -13.53
CA LEU A 30 7.69 19.38 -12.61
C LEU A 30 9.12 18.84 -12.41
N GLU A 31 9.48 17.69 -13.00
CA GLU A 31 10.79 17.06 -12.80
C GLU A 31 11.96 17.98 -13.22
N LYS A 32 11.74 18.79 -14.27
CA LYS A 32 12.72 19.75 -14.80
C LYS A 32 12.63 21.13 -14.16
N VAL A 33 11.62 21.38 -13.31
CA VAL A 33 11.46 22.68 -12.66
C VAL A 33 12.50 22.79 -11.54
N PRO A 34 13.33 23.84 -11.53
CA PRO A 34 14.30 24.04 -10.45
C PRO A 34 13.59 24.10 -9.10
N ARG A 35 14.22 23.51 -8.09
CA ARG A 35 13.73 23.59 -6.71
C ARG A 35 13.61 25.06 -6.31
N PRO A 36 12.43 25.56 -5.91
CA PRO A 36 12.26 26.97 -5.54
C PRO A 36 13.11 27.28 -4.30
N ASP A 37 13.96 28.29 -4.34
CA ASP A 37 14.74 28.68 -3.15
C ASP A 37 13.98 29.73 -2.33
N ARG A 38 13.66 29.36 -1.08
CA ARG A 38 13.06 30.21 -0.05
C ARG A 38 13.81 30.13 1.27
N GLY A 39 15.08 29.70 1.24
CA GLY A 39 15.88 29.43 2.44
C GLY A 39 15.44 28.17 3.21
N GLN A 40 14.69 27.27 2.57
CA GLN A 40 14.27 26.02 3.20
C GLN A 40 15.43 25.01 3.27
N PRO A 41 15.61 24.34 4.41
CA PRO A 41 16.70 23.39 4.59
C PRO A 41 16.55 22.15 3.69
N ASN A 42 17.67 21.52 3.35
CA ASN A 42 17.65 20.26 2.59
C ASN A 42 17.20 19.10 3.47
N ILE A 43 17.73 19.05 4.68
CA ILE A 43 17.46 18.03 5.69
C ILE A 43 16.93 18.74 6.94
N ILE A 44 15.88 18.19 7.54
CA ILE A 44 15.30 18.65 8.80
C ILE A 44 15.36 17.50 9.80
N PHE A 45 15.64 17.81 11.05
CA PHE A 45 15.45 16.88 12.16
C PHE A 45 14.15 17.24 12.87
N ILE A 46 13.09 16.49 12.59
CA ILE A 46 11.77 16.76 13.19
C ILE A 46 11.82 16.30 14.64
N THR A 47 11.56 17.23 15.55
CA THR A 47 11.57 17.02 16.99
C THR A 47 10.50 17.87 17.67
N GLN A 48 10.16 17.50 18.91
CA GLN A 48 9.18 18.17 19.74
C GLN A 48 9.77 18.43 21.12
N ASN A 49 9.31 19.48 21.80
CA ASN A 49 9.66 19.71 23.19
C ASN A 49 9.06 18.58 24.04
N ASN A 50 9.85 17.99 24.94
CA ASN A 50 9.47 16.84 25.78
C ASN A 50 9.11 15.57 24.99
N ALA A 51 9.67 15.38 23.78
CA ALA A 51 9.49 14.14 23.04
C ALA A 51 10.27 12.99 23.71
N THR A 52 9.65 11.81 23.77
CA THR A 52 10.29 10.58 24.27
C THR A 52 10.95 9.76 23.15
N ALA A 53 10.48 9.92 21.92
CA ALA A 53 11.06 9.27 20.75
C ALA A 53 12.27 10.06 20.22
N LYS A 54 13.20 9.36 19.56
CA LYS A 54 14.32 10.01 18.84
C LYS A 54 13.79 10.96 17.77
N GLU A 55 14.59 11.95 17.41
CA GLU A 55 14.30 12.86 16.29
C GLU A 55 14.10 12.06 14.98
N VAL A 56 13.39 12.65 14.03
CA VAL A 56 13.18 12.06 12.70
C VAL A 56 14.06 12.76 11.68
N TYR A 57 14.96 12.02 11.06
CA TYR A 57 15.70 12.49 9.88
C TYR A 57 14.72 12.65 8.70
N PHE A 58 14.52 13.88 8.24
CA PHE A 58 13.59 14.19 7.16
C PHE A 58 14.30 14.87 5.98
N ASP A 59 14.34 14.18 4.84
CA ASP A 59 14.90 14.69 3.58
C ASP A 59 13.87 15.59 2.88
N HIS A 60 13.80 16.85 3.34
CA HIS A 60 12.86 17.85 2.82
C HIS A 60 13.08 18.10 1.33
N SER A 61 14.34 18.16 0.88
CA SER A 61 14.69 18.36 -0.53
C SER A 61 14.17 17.26 -1.46
N PHE A 62 14.16 16.01 -0.99
CA PHE A 62 13.57 14.90 -1.73
C PHE A 62 12.05 15.04 -1.80
N HIS A 63 11.39 15.31 -0.66
CA HIS A 63 9.93 15.43 -0.61
C HIS A 63 9.42 16.58 -1.47
N GLU A 64 10.13 17.71 -1.54
CA GLU A 64 9.78 18.83 -2.43
C GLU A 64 9.66 18.41 -3.91
N LYS A 65 10.43 17.41 -4.35
CA LYS A 65 10.38 16.87 -5.71
C LYS A 65 9.25 15.86 -5.93
N GLN A 66 8.61 15.37 -4.86
CA GLN A 66 7.55 14.37 -4.92
C GLN A 66 6.14 14.98 -4.80
N HIS A 67 6.04 16.30 -4.66
CA HIS A 67 4.78 17.02 -4.44
C HIS A 67 4.64 18.18 -5.41
N LYS A 68 3.40 18.54 -5.75
CA LYS A 68 3.12 19.65 -6.68
C LYS A 68 3.27 20.99 -5.99
N THR A 69 2.96 21.05 -4.69
CA THR A 69 3.01 22.30 -3.92
C THR A 69 3.49 22.08 -2.49
N CYS A 70 4.11 23.11 -1.90
CA CYS A 70 4.47 23.11 -0.48
C CYS A 70 3.24 22.97 0.43
N ARG A 71 2.04 23.38 -0.06
CA ARG A 71 0.78 23.37 0.70
C ARG A 71 0.22 21.97 0.94
N GLU A 72 0.73 20.95 0.24
CA GLU A 72 0.38 19.55 0.51
C GLU A 72 0.78 19.13 1.93
N CYS A 73 1.88 19.67 2.46
CA CYS A 73 2.28 19.49 3.86
C CYS A 73 2.03 20.76 4.71
N HIS A 74 2.51 21.91 4.22
CA HIS A 74 2.32 23.21 4.88
C HIS A 74 0.94 23.79 4.59
N HIS A 75 -0.08 23.13 5.13
CA HIS A 75 -1.47 23.35 4.78
C HIS A 75 -2.05 24.71 5.19
N GLU A 76 -1.37 25.39 6.12
CA GLU A 76 -1.76 26.72 6.60
C GLU A 76 -0.70 27.77 6.19
N ARG A 77 0.54 27.55 6.64
CA ARG A 77 1.67 28.47 6.43
C ARG A 77 2.98 27.70 6.32
N LEU A 78 3.97 28.29 5.64
CA LEU A 78 5.34 27.75 5.50
C LEU A 78 6.13 27.92 6.81
N LYS A 79 5.65 27.28 7.88
CA LYS A 79 6.28 27.24 9.20
C LYS A 79 6.37 25.82 9.71
N ALA A 80 7.16 25.62 10.77
CA ALA A 80 7.36 24.31 11.37
C ALA A 80 6.07 23.77 12.01
N CYS A 81 5.83 22.47 11.87
CA CYS A 81 4.63 21.81 12.40
C CYS A 81 4.45 22.03 13.92
N LYS A 82 5.56 22.02 14.67
CA LYS A 82 5.60 22.19 16.14
C LYS A 82 5.09 23.53 16.64
N GLU A 83 4.97 24.54 15.77
CA GLU A 83 4.38 25.81 16.16
C GLU A 83 2.92 25.64 16.60
N CYS A 84 2.15 24.82 15.88
CA CYS A 84 0.74 24.52 16.17
C CYS A 84 0.53 23.12 16.76
N HIS A 85 1.32 22.12 16.34
CA HIS A 85 1.18 20.72 16.73
C HIS A 85 2.24 20.32 17.77
N SER A 86 2.01 20.66 19.04
CA SER A 86 2.84 20.23 20.17
C SER A 86 2.53 18.80 20.61
N VAL A 87 3.31 18.23 21.53
CA VAL A 87 3.05 16.90 22.12
C VAL A 87 1.65 16.80 22.76
N LEU A 88 1.20 17.85 23.44
CA LEU A 88 -0.13 17.89 24.08
C LEU A 88 -1.22 18.45 23.15
N GLY A 89 -0.84 19.00 21.99
CA GLY A 89 -1.71 19.84 21.16
C GLY A 89 -1.79 21.28 21.67
N LYS A 90 -2.19 22.19 20.79
CA LYS A 90 -2.47 23.60 21.11
C LYS A 90 -3.72 24.08 20.40
N LYS A 91 -4.30 25.18 20.86
CA LYS A 91 -5.47 25.80 20.24
C LYS A 91 -5.23 26.17 18.77
N GLU A 92 -4.06 26.71 18.43
CA GLU A 92 -3.69 27.11 17.06
C GLU A 92 -3.64 25.93 16.09
N GLY A 93 -3.41 24.71 16.60
CA GLY A 93 -3.45 23.46 15.83
C GLY A 93 -4.77 22.72 15.94
N ASN A 94 -5.85 23.37 16.40
CA ASN A 94 -7.14 22.75 16.71
C ASN A 94 -7.02 21.53 17.63
N TRP A 95 -6.08 21.59 18.58
CA TRP A 95 -5.76 20.52 19.52
C TRP A 95 -5.27 19.22 18.87
N ILE A 96 -4.94 19.23 17.58
CA ILE A 96 -4.24 18.13 16.93
C ILE A 96 -2.80 18.11 17.44
N ASN A 97 -2.45 17.05 18.17
CA ASN A 97 -1.11 16.89 18.70
C ASN A 97 -0.10 16.42 17.64
N ALA A 98 1.19 16.49 17.97
CA ALA A 98 2.28 16.12 17.08
C ALA A 98 2.16 14.68 16.56
N ALA A 99 1.73 13.74 17.42
CA ALA A 99 1.56 12.35 17.03
C ALA A 99 0.44 12.19 15.99
N GLN A 100 -0.70 12.86 16.15
CA GLN A 100 -1.77 12.86 15.17
C GLN A 100 -1.34 13.54 13.86
N ALA A 101 -0.65 14.68 13.94
CA ALA A 101 -0.19 15.41 12.76
C ALA A 101 0.75 14.57 11.89
N MET A 102 1.60 13.73 12.49
CA MET A 102 2.61 12.94 11.78
C MET A 102 2.17 11.49 11.47
N HIS A 103 1.26 10.91 12.25
CA HIS A 103 0.93 9.48 12.17
C HIS A 103 -0.51 9.15 11.80
N ASN A 104 -1.38 10.14 11.55
CA ASN A 104 -2.76 9.84 11.17
C ASN A 104 -2.84 9.26 9.75
N VAL A 105 -3.04 7.94 9.66
CA VAL A 105 -3.13 7.17 8.40
C VAL A 105 -4.24 7.62 7.45
N PHE A 106 -5.20 8.41 7.94
CA PHE A 106 -6.29 8.96 7.13
C PHE A 106 -6.03 10.39 6.65
N SER A 107 -4.89 10.98 6.98
CA SER A 107 -4.50 12.33 6.56
C SER A 107 -3.33 12.27 5.59
N GLU A 108 -3.52 12.76 4.37
CA GLU A 108 -2.44 12.91 3.38
C GLU A 108 -1.36 13.93 3.79
N ARG A 109 -1.62 14.73 4.83
CA ARG A 109 -0.65 15.68 5.42
C ARG A 109 0.30 15.01 6.42
N SER A 110 -0.03 13.80 6.85
CA SER A 110 0.79 13.04 7.80
C SER A 110 1.76 12.13 7.06
N CYS A 111 2.89 11.80 7.69
CA CYS A 111 3.87 10.88 7.12
C CYS A 111 3.24 9.51 6.82
N LEU A 112 2.55 8.92 7.82
CA LEU A 112 1.93 7.61 7.64
C LEU A 112 0.77 7.62 6.64
N GLY A 113 -0.04 8.68 6.63
CA GLY A 113 -1.19 8.77 5.74
C GLY A 113 -0.80 8.98 4.29
N CYS A 114 0.16 9.88 4.03
CA CYS A 114 0.70 10.06 2.68
C CYS A 114 1.35 8.76 2.15
N HIS A 115 2.23 8.14 2.95
CA HIS A 115 2.89 6.89 2.56
C HIS A 115 1.88 5.76 2.35
N TYR A 116 0.87 5.64 3.21
CA TYR A 116 -0.20 4.66 3.06
C TYR A 116 -1.01 4.89 1.79
N ASN A 117 -1.34 6.15 1.48
CA ASN A 117 -2.02 6.52 0.25
C ASN A 117 -1.19 6.17 -0.98
N TYR A 118 0.12 6.37 -0.93
CA TYR A 118 1.03 6.01 -2.01
C TYR A 118 1.02 4.49 -2.26
N VAL A 119 1.26 3.67 -1.24
CA VAL A 119 1.38 2.21 -1.41
C VAL A 119 0.05 1.52 -1.76
N LYS A 120 -1.10 2.11 -1.40
CA LYS A 120 -2.41 1.55 -1.76
C LYS A 120 -2.87 1.93 -3.18
N THR A 121 -2.32 3.00 -3.76
CA THR A 121 -2.73 3.52 -5.08
C THR A 121 -1.79 3.10 -6.21
N LYS A 122 -0.52 2.82 -5.90
CA LYS A 122 0.42 2.26 -6.87
C LYS A 122 0.18 0.77 -7.03
N LYS A 123 -0.23 0.35 -8.23
CA LYS A 123 -0.54 -1.07 -8.53
C LYS A 123 0.64 -1.99 -8.21
N GLU A 124 1.87 -1.52 -8.39
CA GLU A 124 3.11 -2.26 -8.09
C GLU A 124 3.28 -2.58 -6.59
N CYS A 125 2.61 -1.81 -5.72
CA CYS A 125 2.64 -1.98 -4.26
C CYS A 125 1.33 -2.57 -3.72
N ALA A 126 0.21 -2.23 -4.37
CA ALA A 126 -1.13 -2.53 -3.89
C ALA A 126 -1.38 -4.03 -3.74
N GLY A 127 -0.72 -4.88 -4.54
CA GLY A 127 -0.84 -6.34 -4.47
C GLY A 127 -0.55 -6.95 -3.10
N CYS A 128 0.41 -6.39 -2.34
CA CYS A 128 0.63 -6.79 -0.94
C CYS A 128 -0.09 -5.83 0.02
N HIS A 129 0.03 -4.52 -0.22
CA HIS A 129 -0.41 -3.50 0.74
C HIS A 129 -1.93 -3.43 0.92
N PHE A 130 -2.74 -4.01 0.03
CA PHE A 130 -4.20 -4.10 0.25
C PHE A 130 -4.59 -5.09 1.35
N MET A 131 -3.76 -6.12 1.61
CA MET A 131 -4.01 -7.12 2.66
C MET A 131 -3.38 -6.73 3.99
N ILE A 132 -2.41 -5.82 3.97
CA ILE A 132 -1.70 -5.37 5.15
C ILE A 132 -2.51 -4.26 5.83
N LYS A 133 -2.93 -4.50 7.08
CA LYS A 133 -3.61 -3.48 7.87
C LYS A 133 -2.67 -2.27 8.08
N PRO A 134 -3.17 -1.03 7.97
CA PRO A 134 -2.36 0.15 8.23
C PRO A 134 -1.89 0.14 9.69
N ILE A 135 -0.67 0.64 9.89
CA ILE A 135 -0.12 0.83 11.24
C ILE A 135 -0.97 1.88 11.94
N ASN A 136 -1.74 1.46 12.95
CA ASN A 136 -2.47 2.38 13.78
C ASN A 136 -1.73 2.56 15.11
N THR A 137 -1.01 3.68 15.22
CA THR A 137 -0.22 4.05 16.41
C THR A 137 -1.08 4.26 17.66
N ARG A 138 -2.41 4.38 17.54
CA ARG A 138 -3.34 4.52 18.67
C ARG A 138 -3.89 3.21 19.23
N SER A 139 -3.98 2.15 18.43
CA SER A 139 -4.79 0.97 18.81
C SER A 139 -3.99 -0.29 19.09
N LEU A 140 -2.77 -0.45 18.58
CA LEU A 140 -2.05 -1.71 18.75
C LEU A 140 -0.54 -1.48 18.72
N ASN A 141 0.09 -1.66 19.88
CA ASN A 141 1.51 -1.94 20.13
C ASN A 141 2.32 -2.16 18.84
N PRO A 142 2.74 -1.09 18.13
CA PRO A 142 3.47 -1.25 16.89
C PRO A 142 4.77 -2.00 17.24
N LYS A 143 5.11 -3.05 16.48
CA LYS A 143 6.37 -3.77 16.69
C LYS A 143 7.49 -2.72 16.71
N GLU A 144 8.33 -2.72 17.75
CA GLU A 144 9.35 -1.68 18.00
C GLU A 144 10.19 -1.37 16.76
N ASN A 145 10.45 -2.40 15.93
CA ASN A 145 11.20 -2.32 14.69
C ASN A 145 10.62 -1.39 13.61
N THR A 146 9.36 -0.95 13.74
CA THR A 146 8.69 -0.08 12.77
C THR A 146 8.89 1.40 13.09
N CYS A 147 8.90 1.75 14.38
CA CYS A 147 9.10 3.12 14.85
C CYS A 147 10.50 3.64 14.50
N GLU A 148 11.50 2.77 14.63
CA GLU A 148 12.91 3.04 14.32
C GLU A 148 13.18 3.27 12.83
N LYS A 149 12.20 3.04 11.95
CA LYS A 149 12.35 3.39 10.53
C LYS A 149 12.43 4.90 10.37
N CYS A 150 11.61 5.65 11.10
CA CYS A 150 11.60 7.12 11.06
C CYS A 150 12.37 7.73 12.23
N HIS A 151 12.24 7.19 13.44
CA HIS A 151 12.87 7.70 14.66
C HIS A 151 14.33 7.26 14.77
N THR A 152 15.16 7.69 13.82
CA THR A 152 16.60 7.36 13.76
C THR A 152 17.50 8.38 14.45
N GLY A 153 16.93 9.44 15.03
CA GLY A 153 17.68 10.59 15.52
C GLY A 153 18.24 11.39 14.35
N LYS A 154 19.52 11.75 14.44
CA LYS A 154 20.22 12.49 13.38
C LYS A 154 20.88 11.59 12.34
N THR A 155 20.77 10.28 12.49
CA THR A 155 21.37 9.32 11.58
C THR A 155 20.54 9.21 10.31
N LYS A 156 21.19 9.47 9.16
CA LYS A 156 20.60 9.21 7.85
C LYS A 156 20.34 7.70 7.72
N PRO A 157 19.09 7.27 7.48
CA PRO A 157 18.78 5.86 7.30
C PRO A 157 19.43 5.32 6.03
N ASN A 158 19.97 4.10 6.11
CA ASN A 158 20.48 3.41 4.94
C ASN A 158 19.32 2.98 4.05
N VAL A 159 19.41 3.32 2.76
CA VAL A 159 18.51 2.86 1.71
C VAL A 159 19.25 1.79 0.94
N THR A 160 18.69 0.59 0.88
CA THR A 160 19.35 -0.56 0.26
C THR A 160 18.35 -1.26 -0.65
N SER A 161 18.79 -1.61 -1.85
CA SER A 161 18.01 -2.49 -2.73
C SER A 161 18.12 -3.93 -2.26
N ILE A 162 17.03 -4.67 -2.39
CA ILE A 162 16.99 -6.10 -2.06
C ILE A 162 17.51 -6.88 -3.27
N ALA A 163 18.44 -7.80 -3.05
CA ALA A 163 18.94 -8.69 -4.09
C ALA A 163 17.85 -9.69 -4.53
N LYS A 164 17.87 -10.10 -5.79
CA LYS A 164 16.99 -11.17 -6.29
C LYS A 164 17.25 -12.47 -5.55
N LEU A 165 16.19 -13.24 -5.32
CA LEU A 165 16.29 -14.56 -4.73
C LEU A 165 16.89 -15.56 -5.72
N ASN A 166 17.78 -16.39 -5.20
CA ASN A 166 18.31 -17.57 -5.89
C ASN A 166 17.38 -18.78 -5.62
N PRO A 167 17.08 -19.64 -6.62
CA PRO A 167 16.31 -20.88 -6.43
C PRO A 167 16.81 -21.81 -5.32
N ASN A 168 18.07 -21.69 -4.89
CA ASN A 168 18.60 -22.48 -3.77
C ASN A 168 18.10 -21.99 -2.39
N GLN A 169 17.53 -20.78 -2.29
CA GLN A 169 17.06 -20.19 -1.03
C GLN A 169 15.61 -20.57 -0.71
N VAL A 170 14.77 -20.70 -1.74
CA VAL A 170 13.35 -21.08 -1.62
C VAL A 170 12.95 -21.91 -2.84
N LYS A 171 11.90 -22.74 -2.69
CA LYS A 171 11.43 -23.58 -3.79
C LYS A 171 11.02 -22.75 -5.01
N ASP A 172 11.52 -23.09 -6.19
CA ASP A 172 11.25 -22.39 -7.45
C ASP A 172 9.77 -22.48 -7.85
N ILE A 173 9.21 -23.70 -7.83
CA ILE A 173 7.80 -23.97 -8.09
C ILE A 173 7.14 -24.60 -6.85
N VAL A 174 6.08 -23.99 -6.36
CA VAL A 174 5.26 -24.51 -5.26
C VAL A 174 3.98 -25.12 -5.83
N LYS A 175 3.81 -26.43 -5.61
CA LYS A 175 2.59 -27.15 -5.99
C LYS A 175 1.58 -27.07 -4.85
N ILE A 176 0.37 -26.61 -5.16
CA ILE A 176 -0.76 -26.55 -4.22
C ILE A 176 -1.81 -27.57 -4.67
N ASP A 177 -1.88 -28.71 -3.96
CA ASP A 177 -2.77 -29.84 -4.30
C ASP A 177 -3.72 -30.26 -3.18
N ILE A 178 -3.62 -29.67 -1.98
CA ILE A 178 -4.41 -30.05 -0.80
C ILE A 178 -5.93 -29.92 -0.99
N LEU A 179 -6.37 -29.07 -1.92
CA LEU A 179 -7.78 -28.87 -2.26
C LEU A 179 -8.17 -29.46 -3.63
N SER A 180 -7.25 -30.16 -4.30
CA SER A 180 -7.50 -30.67 -5.65
C SER A 180 -8.59 -31.73 -5.67
N LYS A 181 -9.74 -31.37 -6.26
CA LYS A 181 -10.89 -32.24 -6.51
C LYS A 181 -11.42 -32.00 -7.92
N GLU A 182 -12.20 -30.93 -8.08
CA GLU A 182 -12.81 -30.49 -9.35
C GLU A 182 -11.79 -29.88 -10.33
N TYR A 183 -10.67 -29.40 -9.80
CA TYR A 183 -9.57 -28.82 -10.56
C TYR A 183 -8.24 -29.52 -10.21
N LYS A 184 -7.32 -29.50 -11.17
CA LYS A 184 -5.95 -29.99 -11.00
C LYS A 184 -5.17 -29.10 -10.00
N PRO A 185 -4.06 -29.59 -9.44
CA PRO A 185 -3.17 -28.78 -8.62
C PRO A 185 -2.70 -27.50 -9.32
N VAL A 186 -2.49 -26.44 -8.54
CA VAL A 186 -1.86 -25.19 -9.01
C VAL A 186 -0.34 -25.36 -8.95
N GLU A 187 0.36 -25.00 -10.01
CA GLU A 187 1.82 -24.87 -10.02
C GLU A 187 2.20 -23.40 -9.97
N MET A 188 2.53 -22.91 -8.78
CA MET A 188 2.88 -21.51 -8.55
C MET A 188 4.37 -21.27 -8.81
N LEU A 189 4.69 -20.39 -9.76
CA LEU A 189 6.05 -19.95 -10.09
C LEU A 189 6.60 -19.00 -9.00
N HIS A 190 6.96 -19.57 -7.85
CA HIS A 190 7.22 -18.86 -6.59
C HIS A 190 8.41 -17.90 -6.69
N VAL A 191 9.59 -18.35 -7.13
CA VAL A 191 10.78 -17.47 -7.22
C VAL A 191 10.59 -16.39 -8.28
N LYS A 192 10.01 -16.74 -9.43
CA LYS A 192 9.71 -15.77 -10.51
C LYS A 192 8.81 -14.65 -10.01
N MET A 193 7.74 -14.99 -9.29
CA MET A 193 6.81 -14.02 -8.72
C MET A 193 7.51 -13.10 -7.71
N ILE A 194 8.28 -13.66 -6.78
CA ILE A 194 8.98 -12.85 -5.76
C ILE A 194 10.00 -11.91 -6.41
N ASN A 195 10.77 -12.38 -7.39
CA ASN A 195 11.76 -11.54 -8.06
C ASN A 195 11.12 -10.36 -8.81
N ALA A 196 9.96 -10.55 -9.43
CA ALA A 196 9.20 -9.44 -10.03
C ALA A 196 8.74 -8.41 -8.97
N LEU A 197 8.30 -8.88 -7.80
CA LEU A 197 7.91 -8.00 -6.69
C LEU A 197 9.11 -7.24 -6.10
N ILE A 198 10.27 -7.90 -5.97
CA ILE A 198 11.53 -7.27 -5.53
C ILE A 198 11.97 -6.18 -6.52
N GLU A 199 11.92 -6.45 -7.82
CA GLU A 199 12.23 -5.46 -8.85
C GLU A 199 11.34 -4.23 -8.73
N ASN A 200 10.02 -4.43 -8.65
CA ASN A 200 9.06 -3.34 -8.47
C ASN A 200 9.30 -2.55 -7.17
N SER A 201 9.58 -3.24 -6.06
CA SER A 201 9.92 -2.61 -4.78
C SER A 201 11.19 -1.76 -4.90
N ASN A 202 12.22 -2.25 -5.59
CA ASN A 202 13.50 -1.56 -5.73
C ASN A 202 13.42 -0.27 -6.57
N LEU A 203 12.38 -0.09 -7.39
CA LEU A 203 12.14 1.15 -8.14
C LEU A 203 11.66 2.32 -7.25
N SER A 204 11.21 2.05 -6.03
CA SER A 204 10.69 3.07 -5.11
C SER A 204 11.68 3.39 -3.99
N LYS A 205 12.01 4.69 -3.83
CA LYS A 205 12.79 5.16 -2.67
C LYS A 205 12.05 4.93 -1.36
N LEU A 206 10.71 5.01 -1.37
CA LEU A 206 9.88 4.70 -0.20
C LEU A 206 10.02 3.22 0.17
N ALA A 207 9.85 2.32 -0.79
CA ALA A 207 9.93 0.88 -0.53
C ALA A 207 11.35 0.45 -0.11
N THR A 208 12.41 0.91 -0.76
CA THR A 208 13.81 0.59 -0.37
C THR A 208 14.23 1.18 0.97
N TYR A 209 13.50 2.15 1.51
CA TYR A 209 13.70 2.67 2.86
C TYR A 209 13.04 1.77 3.92
N PHE A 210 11.82 1.29 3.65
CA PHE A 210 11.03 0.51 4.60
C PHE A 210 11.31 -1.01 4.52
N HIS A 211 11.48 -1.55 3.31
CA HIS A 211 11.82 -2.95 3.03
C HIS A 211 13.34 -3.14 3.07
N ARG A 212 13.89 -3.39 4.27
CA ARG A 212 15.36 -3.51 4.46
C ARG A 212 15.94 -4.87 4.07
N ASP A 213 15.09 -5.89 3.92
CA ASP A 213 15.46 -7.26 3.61
C ASP A 213 14.34 -7.96 2.81
N GLU A 214 14.69 -9.07 2.17
CA GLU A 214 13.76 -9.90 1.40
C GLU A 214 12.64 -10.50 2.27
N LYS A 215 12.91 -10.72 3.56
CA LYS A 215 11.94 -11.28 4.50
C LYS A 215 10.72 -10.38 4.63
N THR A 216 10.91 -9.06 4.57
CA THR A 216 9.81 -8.09 4.55
C THR A 216 8.87 -8.30 3.36
N ILE A 217 9.40 -8.67 2.18
CA ILE A 217 8.60 -9.00 1.00
C ILE A 217 7.87 -10.33 1.20
N CYS A 218 8.55 -11.35 1.75
CA CYS A 218 7.94 -12.65 2.06
C CYS A 218 6.71 -12.52 2.97
N LEU A 219 6.73 -11.59 3.94
CA LEU A 219 5.63 -11.31 4.86
C LEU A 219 4.38 -10.76 4.18
N GLY A 220 4.46 -10.29 2.93
CA GLY A 220 3.30 -9.87 2.15
C GLY A 220 2.32 -11.01 1.87
N CYS A 221 2.83 -12.24 1.71
CA CYS A 221 2.01 -13.45 1.57
C CYS A 221 2.05 -14.30 2.85
N HIS A 222 3.24 -14.50 3.43
CA HIS A 222 3.44 -15.23 4.68
C HIS A 222 3.21 -14.32 5.89
N HIS A 223 1.98 -13.84 6.02
CA HIS A 223 1.58 -12.93 7.09
C HIS A 223 1.37 -13.63 8.44
N ASN A 224 1.38 -12.84 9.53
CA ASN A 224 1.16 -13.31 10.91
C ASN A 224 2.11 -14.43 11.38
N VAL A 225 3.27 -14.57 10.75
CA VAL A 225 4.27 -15.57 11.12
C VAL A 225 5.04 -15.16 12.37
N GLN A 226 5.50 -16.16 13.12
CA GLN A 226 6.30 -15.93 14.31
C GLN A 226 7.74 -15.54 13.93
N LYS A 227 8.40 -14.74 14.78
CA LYS A 227 9.78 -14.29 14.54
C LYS A 227 10.75 -15.47 14.32
N THR A 228 10.60 -16.53 15.10
CA THR A 228 11.42 -17.75 15.01
C THR A 228 11.28 -18.47 13.67
N GLU A 229 10.13 -18.36 13.00
CA GLU A 229 9.89 -18.92 11.66
C GLU A 229 10.52 -18.05 10.56
N ILE A 230 10.45 -16.72 10.73
CA ILE A 230 11.15 -15.74 9.88
C ILE A 230 12.67 -15.96 9.95
N ASP A 231 13.22 -16.20 11.13
CA ASP A 231 14.66 -16.38 11.33
C ASP A 231 15.18 -17.69 10.70
N ARG A 232 14.33 -18.71 10.60
CA ARG A 232 14.65 -20.01 10.00
C ARG A 232 14.36 -20.10 8.50
N ASN A 233 13.91 -19.01 7.85
CA ASN A 233 13.44 -19.01 6.46
C ASN A 233 12.42 -20.12 6.17
N ARG A 234 11.56 -20.44 7.15
CA ARG A 234 10.53 -21.49 7.03
C ARG A 234 9.19 -20.87 7.37
N ALA A 235 8.49 -20.39 6.35
CA ALA A 235 7.13 -19.94 6.53
C ALA A 235 6.18 -21.15 6.75
N PRO A 236 5.21 -21.06 7.67
CA PRO A 236 4.20 -22.09 7.85
C PRO A 236 3.31 -22.18 6.62
N LEU A 237 2.73 -23.37 6.42
CA LEU A 237 1.72 -23.58 5.38
C LEU A 237 0.44 -22.79 5.72
N CYS A 238 -0.27 -22.30 4.72
CA CYS A 238 -1.53 -21.58 4.91
C CYS A 238 -2.53 -22.39 5.76
N LYS A 239 -2.56 -23.71 5.56
CA LYS A 239 -3.45 -24.65 6.27
C LYS A 239 -3.21 -24.72 7.78
N SER A 240 -2.06 -24.25 8.27
CA SER A 240 -1.75 -24.21 9.70
C SER A 240 -2.64 -23.23 10.46
N CYS A 241 -3.18 -22.22 9.78
CA CYS A 241 -4.11 -21.25 10.36
C CYS A 241 -5.45 -21.18 9.61
N HIS A 242 -5.45 -21.41 8.30
CA HIS A 242 -6.65 -21.42 7.47
C HIS A 242 -7.17 -22.85 7.28
N LEU A 243 -8.18 -23.22 8.04
CA LEU A 243 -8.75 -24.57 7.96
C LEU A 243 -9.55 -24.79 6.66
N ILE A 244 -9.58 -26.03 6.18
CA ILE A 244 -10.38 -26.42 5.00
C ILE A 244 -11.87 -26.19 5.28
N SER A 245 -12.31 -26.57 6.47
CA SER A 245 -13.64 -26.31 7.00
C SER A 245 -13.51 -25.65 8.37
N SER A 246 -14.41 -24.73 8.68
CA SER A 246 -14.49 -24.06 9.96
C SER A 246 -15.93 -23.60 10.18
N GLU A 247 -16.41 -23.78 11.41
CA GLU A 247 -17.72 -23.34 11.86
C GLU A 247 -17.71 -21.88 12.30
N ASN A 248 -16.55 -21.30 12.58
CA ASN A 248 -16.41 -19.91 12.95
C ASN A 248 -16.64 -18.99 11.73
N PRO A 249 -17.70 -18.16 11.70
CA PRO A 249 -18.01 -17.29 10.57
C PRO A 249 -16.90 -16.27 10.27
N SER A 250 -16.13 -15.88 11.28
CA SER A 250 -15.03 -14.91 11.16
C SER A 250 -13.73 -15.51 10.63
N SER A 251 -13.66 -16.83 10.47
CA SER A 251 -12.46 -17.51 9.98
C SER A 251 -12.42 -17.56 8.45
N THR A 252 -11.31 -17.12 7.88
CA THR A 252 -11.07 -17.27 6.43
C THR A 252 -10.69 -18.73 6.13
N LYS A 253 -11.57 -19.45 5.44
CA LYS A 253 -11.33 -20.84 5.00
C LYS A 253 -10.17 -20.92 4.02
N LEU A 254 -9.52 -22.09 3.91
CA LEU A 254 -8.32 -22.28 3.09
C LEU A 254 -8.51 -21.92 1.62
N ILE A 255 -9.64 -22.33 1.01
CA ILE A 255 -9.94 -21.98 -0.40
C ILE A 255 -10.08 -20.46 -0.58
N SER A 256 -10.75 -19.79 0.37
CA SER A 256 -10.92 -18.34 0.37
C SER A 256 -9.59 -17.63 0.58
N ALA A 257 -8.71 -18.14 1.45
CA ALA A 257 -7.38 -17.58 1.67
C ALA A 257 -6.55 -17.59 0.38
N TYR A 258 -6.54 -18.71 -0.35
CA TYR A 258 -5.87 -18.79 -1.65
C TYR A 258 -6.47 -17.82 -2.67
N HIS A 259 -7.79 -17.82 -2.86
CA HIS A 259 -8.43 -16.93 -3.85
C HIS A 259 -8.27 -15.45 -3.49
N LEU A 260 -8.44 -15.07 -2.23
CA LEU A 260 -8.25 -13.69 -1.79
C LEU A 260 -6.79 -13.24 -1.98
N SER A 261 -5.82 -14.09 -1.67
CA SER A 261 -4.41 -13.74 -1.85
C SER A 261 -4.01 -13.67 -3.33
N CYS A 262 -4.34 -14.70 -4.13
CA CYS A 262 -3.92 -14.78 -5.53
C CYS A 262 -4.70 -13.78 -6.40
N LEU A 263 -6.03 -13.90 -6.42
CA LEU A 263 -6.88 -13.04 -7.26
C LEU A 263 -6.89 -11.60 -6.74
N GLY A 264 -6.86 -11.40 -5.43
CA GLY A 264 -6.79 -10.05 -4.87
C GLY A 264 -5.49 -9.34 -5.26
N CYS A 265 -4.35 -10.04 -5.21
CA CYS A 265 -3.08 -9.49 -5.70
C CYS A 265 -3.15 -9.16 -7.20
N HIS A 266 -3.56 -10.12 -8.03
CA HIS A 266 -3.65 -9.90 -9.48
C HIS A 266 -4.59 -8.75 -9.86
N ASN A 267 -5.74 -8.64 -9.19
CA ASN A 267 -6.69 -7.54 -9.40
C ASN A 267 -6.11 -6.20 -8.96
N LYS A 268 -5.43 -6.13 -7.81
CA LYS A 268 -4.84 -4.89 -7.29
C LYS A 268 -3.60 -4.44 -8.06
N MET A 269 -2.88 -5.38 -8.66
CA MET A 269 -1.76 -5.12 -9.55
C MET A 269 -2.18 -4.89 -11.00
N GLU A 270 -3.48 -5.02 -11.31
CA GLU A 270 -4.03 -4.88 -12.66
C GLU A 270 -3.34 -5.81 -13.67
N LEU A 271 -3.19 -7.10 -13.31
CA LEU A 271 -2.57 -8.09 -14.18
C LEU A 271 -3.59 -8.70 -15.15
N ASP A 272 -3.19 -8.83 -16.41
CA ASP A 272 -4.02 -9.40 -17.48
C ASP A 272 -4.15 -10.93 -17.42
N LYS A 273 -3.40 -11.60 -16.52
CA LYS A 273 -3.32 -13.07 -16.40
C LYS A 273 -3.50 -13.51 -14.96
N GLY A 274 -4.00 -14.73 -14.80
CA GLY A 274 -4.24 -15.38 -13.51
C GLY A 274 -5.50 -14.85 -12.81
N ILE A 275 -6.45 -14.34 -13.58
CA ILE A 275 -7.74 -13.82 -13.08
C ILE A 275 -8.91 -14.73 -13.46
N ARG A 276 -8.70 -15.69 -14.38
CA ARG A 276 -9.67 -16.72 -14.77
C ARG A 276 -9.32 -18.08 -14.18
N CYS A 277 -10.32 -18.93 -13.93
CA CYS A 277 -10.16 -20.22 -13.25
C CYS A 277 -9.04 -21.09 -13.85
N GLU A 278 -9.04 -21.26 -15.17
CA GLU A 278 -8.12 -22.17 -15.87
C GLU A 278 -6.69 -21.63 -16.01
N GLU A 279 -6.46 -20.35 -15.71
CA GLU A 279 -5.13 -19.74 -15.75
C GLU A 279 -4.28 -20.14 -14.54
N CYS A 280 -4.92 -20.55 -13.45
CA CYS A 280 -4.27 -21.05 -12.24
C CYS A 280 -4.36 -22.58 -12.11
N HIS A 281 -5.54 -23.14 -12.40
CA HIS A 281 -5.79 -24.58 -12.27
C HIS A 281 -6.72 -25.10 -13.37
N LYS A 282 -6.25 -26.08 -14.14
CA LYS A 282 -7.04 -26.70 -15.21
C LYS A 282 -8.15 -27.58 -14.62
N GLU A 283 -9.26 -27.72 -15.34
CA GLU A 283 -10.33 -28.64 -14.92
C GLU A 283 -9.82 -30.08 -14.74
N SER A 284 -10.36 -30.75 -13.73
CA SER A 284 -10.12 -32.17 -13.51
C SER A 284 -11.12 -32.99 -14.32
N PRO A 285 -10.69 -34.05 -15.03
CA PRO A 285 -11.60 -34.98 -15.69
C PRO A 285 -12.50 -35.75 -14.72
N LYS A 286 -12.24 -35.68 -13.40
CA LYS A 286 -12.99 -36.33 -12.32
C LYS A 286 -14.07 -35.43 -11.68
N LYS A 287 -14.64 -34.45 -12.40
CA LYS A 287 -15.81 -33.70 -11.91
C LYS A 287 -16.98 -34.68 -11.64
N PRO A 288 -17.60 -34.69 -10.46
CA PRO A 288 -18.90 -35.32 -10.29
C PRO A 288 -19.89 -34.63 -11.24
N LYS A 289 -20.44 -35.37 -12.22
CA LYS A 289 -21.33 -34.83 -13.27
C LYS A 289 -22.66 -34.26 -12.73
N GLU A 290 -22.98 -34.41 -11.43
CA GLU A 290 -24.32 -34.20 -10.89
C GLU A 290 -24.63 -32.81 -10.27
N ILE A 291 -23.67 -31.89 -10.14
CA ILE A 291 -23.96 -30.58 -9.48
C ILE A 291 -24.24 -29.44 -10.50
N VAL A 292 -23.84 -29.61 -11.76
CA VAL A 292 -23.82 -28.49 -12.73
C VAL A 292 -25.18 -28.20 -13.38
N THR A 293 -26.11 -29.17 -13.43
CA THR A 293 -27.37 -29.01 -14.19
C THR A 293 -28.60 -28.71 -13.32
N GLU A 294 -28.77 -29.31 -12.15
CA GLU A 294 -30.01 -29.10 -11.37
C GLU A 294 -29.96 -27.95 -10.35
N LYS A 295 -28.79 -27.64 -9.79
CA LYS A 295 -28.68 -26.64 -8.71
C LYS A 295 -28.63 -25.20 -9.22
N ASN A 296 -28.12 -24.97 -10.43
CA ASN A 296 -28.06 -23.62 -11.00
C ASN A 296 -29.45 -23.09 -11.36
N TRP A 297 -30.33 -23.87 -11.98
CA TRP A 297 -31.66 -23.38 -12.34
C TRP A 297 -32.53 -23.02 -11.13
N LYS A 298 -32.60 -23.92 -10.13
CA LYS A 298 -33.39 -23.67 -8.91
C LYS A 298 -32.84 -22.54 -8.05
N THR A 299 -31.51 -22.40 -7.95
CA THR A 299 -30.87 -21.30 -7.21
C THR A 299 -30.96 -19.96 -7.96
N ILE A 300 -30.85 -19.96 -9.29
CA ILE A 300 -31.04 -18.76 -10.10
C ILE A 300 -32.48 -18.27 -10.00
N ILE A 301 -33.50 -19.14 -10.13
CA ILE A 301 -34.92 -18.75 -9.97
C ILE A 301 -35.21 -18.21 -8.57
N LYS A 302 -34.69 -18.86 -7.52
CA LYS A 302 -34.92 -18.43 -6.15
C LYS A 302 -34.30 -17.06 -5.88
N ASN A 303 -33.11 -16.79 -6.44
CA ASN A 303 -32.46 -15.50 -6.31
C ASN A 303 -33.10 -14.41 -7.20
N THR A 304 -33.61 -14.74 -8.40
CA THR A 304 -34.33 -13.76 -9.24
C THR A 304 -35.69 -13.38 -8.66
N ARG A 305 -36.45 -14.33 -8.09
CA ARG A 305 -37.71 -14.02 -7.38
C ARG A 305 -37.50 -13.15 -6.15
N ASN A 306 -36.45 -13.41 -5.38
CA ASN A 306 -36.14 -12.61 -4.18
C ASN A 306 -35.60 -11.21 -4.52
N VAL A 307 -34.99 -11.01 -5.68
CA VAL A 307 -34.53 -9.67 -6.11
C VAL A 307 -35.68 -8.83 -6.68
N LEU A 308 -36.64 -9.45 -7.37
CA LEU A 308 -37.79 -8.74 -7.93
C LEU A 308 -38.85 -8.33 -6.87
N GLN A 309 -38.91 -9.02 -5.73
CA GLN A 309 -39.83 -8.66 -4.63
C GLN A 309 -39.31 -7.56 -3.70
N VAL A 310 -38.06 -7.11 -3.84
CA VAL A 310 -37.48 -6.04 -3.00
C VAL A 310 -37.50 -4.68 -3.71
N TRP A 311 -37.92 -4.63 -4.98
CA TRP A 311 -37.91 -3.44 -5.84
C TRP A 311 -39.31 -2.88 -6.18
N HIS A 312 -40.32 -3.23 -5.40
CA HIS A 312 -41.60 -2.52 -5.37
C HIS A 312 -41.92 -2.15 -3.92
N PRO A 313 -41.57 -0.92 -3.47
CA PRO A 313 -42.16 -0.39 -2.26
C PRO A 313 -43.63 -0.04 -2.55
N GLU A 314 -44.55 -0.65 -1.80
CA GLU A 314 -45.80 0.03 -1.46
C GLU A 314 -45.52 1.16 -0.45
#